data_AF-A0A950J7J7-F1
#
_entry.id   AF-A0A950J7J7-F1
#
_cell.length_a   1.000
_cell.length_b   1.000
_cell.length_c   1.000
_cell.angle_alpha   90.00
_cell.angle_beta   90.00
_cell.angle_gamma   90.00
#
_symmetry.space_group_name_H-M   'P 1'
#
loop_
_entity.id
_entity.type
_entity.pdbx_description
1 polymer ?
#
loop_
_entity_poly.entity_id
_entity_poly.type
_entity_poly.pdbx_seq_one_letter_code
_entity_poly.pdbx_strand_id
1 'polypeptide(L)'
;MRIAAKVRRCAAIVAALACAVSTAIAQPASIVATGQVLDAQAGFVFFTTGDGFRIDPNAPILDYKTKLPTSLKIRPRMFARATFNPANGHITQLELSSLAVPPEGDLNSVRRFAVAASPQKPNPDLAPPTPGTTRTGTLLSALSREPLSGKPVLVTFTVQVPPSTRFSDPVYISTDLSGWNPQAVRMDRIDALHYRVVRRLSSGTVFYYRYTRGSQATAERGENGMEGAPRHLEILNLDVKDKDDVVYHWGDEQLNGQAGSPLAVPTPYNPNPFGNLPPNPHRPQPTPPH
;
A
#
# COMPACT_ATOMS: atom_id res chain seq x y z
N MET A 1 104.86 20.00 -24.35
CA MET A 1 105.10 19.94 -22.89
C MET A 1 103.74 19.80 -22.20
N ARG A 2 103.53 18.71 -21.43
CA ARG A 2 102.32 18.27 -20.65
C ARG A 2 101.14 17.77 -21.51
N ILE A 3 100.83 16.47 -21.67
CA ILE A 3 100.47 15.34 -20.76
C ILE A 3 99.02 15.39 -20.21
N ALA A 4 98.31 14.26 -20.41
CA ALA A 4 97.12 13.71 -19.71
C ALA A 4 95.73 14.27 -20.07
N ALA A 5 94.62 13.50 -20.06
CA ALA A 5 94.36 12.07 -19.92
C ALA A 5 92.87 11.80 -20.26
N LYS A 6 92.60 10.58 -20.74
CA LYS A 6 91.28 9.92 -20.80
C LYS A 6 90.49 10.06 -19.49
N VAL A 7 89.20 10.36 -19.57
CA VAL A 7 88.18 9.80 -18.66
C VAL A 7 86.94 9.41 -19.47
N ARG A 8 86.76 8.10 -19.63
CA ARG A 8 85.49 7.47 -20.02
C ARG A 8 84.55 7.54 -18.82
N ARG A 9 83.31 8.01 -19.00
CA ARG A 9 82.22 7.73 -18.06
C ARG A 9 81.08 7.06 -18.81
N CYS A 10 80.99 5.75 -18.59
CA CYS A 10 79.80 4.95 -18.82
C CYS A 10 78.68 5.49 -17.92
N ALA A 11 77.59 5.99 -18.52
CA ALA A 11 76.34 6.16 -17.80
C ALA A 11 75.51 4.89 -18.02
N ALA A 12 75.39 4.10 -16.97
CA ALA A 12 74.58 2.89 -16.95
C ALA A 12 73.09 3.27 -17.03
N ILE A 13 72.41 2.66 -18.01
CA ILE A 13 70.95 2.65 -18.12
C ILE A 13 70.43 1.74 -17.03
N VAL A 14 69.86 2.31 -15.96
CA VAL A 14 69.05 1.55 -14.98
C VAL A 14 67.61 1.60 -15.46
N ALA A 15 67.25 0.66 -16.34
CA ALA A 15 65.86 0.37 -16.65
C ALA A 15 65.30 -0.49 -15.51
N ALA A 16 64.68 0.16 -14.52
CA ALA A 16 63.89 -0.53 -13.51
C ALA A 16 62.60 -1.05 -14.18
N LEU A 17 62.68 -2.27 -14.72
CA LEU A 17 61.53 -3.01 -15.22
C LEU A 17 60.74 -3.51 -14.00
N ALA A 18 59.90 -2.66 -13.43
CA ALA A 18 58.91 -3.08 -12.45
C ALA A 18 57.85 -3.90 -13.19
N CYS A 19 58.01 -5.24 -13.17
CA CYS A 19 56.93 -6.16 -13.50
C CYS A 19 55.79 -5.96 -12.49
N ALA A 20 54.84 -5.07 -12.82
CA ALA A 20 53.56 -5.01 -12.16
C ALA A 20 52.82 -6.31 -12.49
N VAL A 21 52.96 -7.31 -11.62
CA VAL A 21 52.13 -8.52 -11.64
C VAL A 21 50.71 -8.06 -11.30
N SER A 22 49.96 -7.70 -12.35
CA SER A 22 48.54 -7.43 -12.24
C SER A 22 47.86 -8.77 -12.00
N THR A 23 47.68 -9.16 -10.75
CA THR A 23 46.78 -10.25 -10.39
C THR A 23 45.38 -9.81 -10.79
N ALA A 24 44.93 -10.22 -11.97
CA ALA A 24 43.54 -10.08 -12.38
C ALA A 24 42.72 -10.93 -11.42
N ILE A 25 42.21 -10.30 -10.35
CA ILE A 25 41.22 -10.91 -9.47
C ILE A 25 40.01 -11.15 -10.36
N ALA A 26 39.71 -12.42 -10.65
CA ALA A 26 38.54 -12.82 -11.40
C ALA A 26 37.32 -12.18 -10.71
N GLN A 27 36.65 -11.25 -11.40
CA GLN A 27 35.43 -10.67 -10.86
C GLN A 27 34.41 -11.81 -10.69
N PRO A 28 33.73 -11.89 -9.54
CA PRO A 28 32.78 -12.96 -9.30
C PRO A 28 31.68 -12.88 -10.36
N ALA A 29 31.39 -14.02 -10.99
CA ALA A 29 30.39 -14.09 -12.05
C ALA A 29 29.05 -13.53 -11.55
N SER A 30 28.51 -12.56 -12.28
CA SER A 30 27.20 -11.99 -11.99
C SER A 30 26.12 -13.06 -12.09
N ILE A 31 25.19 -13.09 -11.13
CA ILE A 31 24.07 -14.02 -11.17
C ILE A 31 22.96 -13.35 -11.98
N VAL A 32 22.36 -14.06 -12.93
CA VAL A 32 21.23 -13.55 -13.72
C VAL A 32 20.01 -14.37 -13.38
N ALA A 33 18.86 -13.72 -13.23
CA ALA A 33 17.58 -14.38 -13.12
C ALA A 33 16.49 -13.62 -13.90
N THR A 34 15.55 -14.36 -14.46
CA THR A 34 14.36 -13.79 -15.11
C THR A 34 13.09 -14.10 -14.33
N GLY A 35 12.14 -13.17 -14.32
CA GLY A 35 10.84 -13.39 -13.70
C GLY A 35 9.81 -12.35 -14.10
N GLN A 36 8.57 -12.55 -13.67
CA GLN A 36 7.51 -11.55 -13.82
C GLN A 36 7.51 -10.62 -12.61
N VAL A 37 7.43 -9.32 -12.86
CA VAL A 37 7.35 -8.27 -11.84
C VAL A 37 5.94 -8.23 -11.27
N LEU A 38 5.87 -8.29 -9.94
CA LEU A 38 4.67 -8.08 -9.15
C LEU A 38 4.49 -6.59 -8.82
N ASP A 39 5.54 -5.95 -8.30
CA ASP A 39 5.53 -4.53 -7.90
C ASP A 39 6.96 -3.96 -7.82
N ALA A 40 7.10 -2.64 -7.79
CA ALA A 40 8.37 -1.97 -7.50
C ALA A 40 8.16 -0.66 -6.72
N GLN A 41 8.72 -0.60 -5.52
CA GLN A 41 8.58 0.55 -4.63
C GLN A 41 9.80 0.71 -3.72
N ALA A 42 10.10 1.96 -3.36
CA ALA A 42 11.17 2.31 -2.41
C ALA A 42 12.56 1.70 -2.74
N GLY A 43 12.88 1.53 -4.02
CA GLY A 43 14.15 0.92 -4.45
C GLY A 43 14.19 -0.61 -4.39
N PHE A 44 13.03 -1.26 -4.34
CA PHE A 44 12.89 -2.72 -4.41
C PHE A 44 12.07 -3.13 -5.63
N VAL A 45 12.36 -4.32 -6.17
CA VAL A 45 11.53 -5.03 -7.16
C VAL A 45 11.05 -6.33 -6.56
N PHE A 46 9.74 -6.55 -6.62
CA PHE A 46 9.08 -7.78 -6.19
C PHE A 46 8.75 -8.61 -7.41
N PHE A 47 9.14 -9.89 -7.41
CA PHE A 47 8.75 -10.84 -8.45
C PHE A 47 7.50 -11.61 -8.03
N THR A 48 6.82 -12.24 -8.98
CA THR A 48 5.64 -13.08 -8.71
C THR A 48 5.95 -14.33 -7.88
N THR A 49 7.23 -14.65 -7.65
CA THR A 49 7.66 -15.64 -6.64
C THR A 49 7.41 -15.18 -5.21
N GLY A 50 7.12 -13.89 -5.01
CA GLY A 50 6.97 -13.24 -3.71
C GLY A 50 8.29 -12.74 -3.11
N ASP A 51 9.43 -12.95 -3.78
CA ASP A 51 10.72 -12.46 -3.32
C ASP A 51 10.93 -11.00 -3.76
N GLY A 52 11.35 -10.16 -2.82
CA GLY A 52 11.71 -8.76 -3.05
C GLY A 52 13.23 -8.53 -3.02
N PHE A 53 13.77 -7.88 -4.05
CA PHE A 53 15.20 -7.60 -4.17
C PHE A 53 15.46 -6.10 -4.26
N ARG A 54 16.55 -5.66 -3.60
CA ARG A 54 16.96 -4.25 -3.64
C ARG A 54 17.62 -3.94 -4.98
N ILE A 55 17.26 -2.81 -5.58
CA ILE A 55 17.92 -2.27 -6.76
C ILE A 55 19.09 -1.40 -6.31
N ASP A 56 20.25 -1.58 -6.92
CA ASP A 56 21.33 -0.62 -6.77
C ASP A 56 20.86 0.76 -7.27
N PRO A 57 21.07 1.87 -6.53
CA PRO A 57 20.65 3.21 -6.96
C PRO A 57 21.16 3.61 -8.35
N ASN A 58 22.27 3.02 -8.81
CA ASN A 58 22.87 3.29 -10.10
C ASN A 58 22.62 2.18 -11.15
N ALA A 59 21.77 1.19 -10.83
CA ALA A 59 21.46 0.12 -11.77
C ALA A 59 20.73 0.68 -13.00
N PRO A 60 21.23 0.47 -14.22
CA PRO A 60 20.51 0.86 -15.42
C PRO A 60 19.23 0.03 -15.56
N ILE A 61 18.15 0.72 -15.91
CA ILE A 61 16.87 0.12 -16.32
C ILE A 61 16.81 0.17 -17.84
N LEU A 62 16.87 -1.00 -18.47
CA LEU A 62 17.00 -1.15 -19.93
C LEU A 62 15.75 -1.83 -20.51
N ASP A 63 15.53 -1.65 -21.80
CA ASP A 63 14.61 -2.50 -22.56
C ASP A 63 15.28 -3.83 -22.88
N TYR A 64 14.59 -4.94 -22.64
CA TYR A 64 15.15 -6.28 -22.79
C TYR A 64 15.63 -6.58 -24.21
N LYS A 65 14.94 -6.07 -25.25
CA LYS A 65 15.26 -6.38 -26.64
C LYS A 65 16.33 -5.44 -27.19
N THR A 66 16.21 -4.15 -26.92
CA THR A 66 17.16 -3.16 -27.48
C THR A 66 18.42 -3.00 -26.64
N LYS A 67 18.40 -3.42 -25.37
CA LYS A 67 19.48 -3.21 -24.38
C LYS A 67 19.82 -1.74 -24.15
N LEU A 68 18.92 -0.83 -24.53
CA LEU A 68 19.06 0.61 -24.33
C LEU A 68 18.22 1.08 -23.13
N PRO A 69 18.57 2.22 -22.52
CA PRO A 69 17.75 2.83 -21.47
C PRO A 69 16.29 2.97 -21.92
N THR A 70 15.37 2.54 -21.05
CA THR A 70 13.94 2.52 -21.37
C THR A 70 13.17 3.58 -20.60
N SER A 71 12.11 4.10 -21.22
CA SER A 71 11.10 4.95 -20.54
C SER A 71 9.97 4.13 -19.93
N LEU A 72 10.01 2.80 -20.06
CA LEU A 72 9.04 1.90 -19.45
C LEU A 72 9.08 2.03 -17.93
N LYS A 73 7.95 2.42 -17.34
CA LYS A 73 7.77 2.38 -15.89
C LYS A 73 7.58 0.93 -15.46
N ILE A 74 8.29 0.52 -14.41
CA ILE A 74 8.10 -0.79 -13.79
C ILE A 74 6.65 -0.86 -13.28
N ARG A 75 5.88 -1.86 -13.72
CA ARG A 75 4.49 -2.08 -13.33
C ARG A 75 4.18 -3.58 -13.22
N PRO A 76 3.12 -3.97 -12.50
CA PRO A 76 2.72 -5.37 -12.40
C PRO A 76 2.54 -6.02 -13.77
N ARG A 77 2.81 -7.33 -13.85
CA ARG A 77 2.68 -8.20 -15.03
C ARG A 77 3.76 -8.01 -16.12
N MET A 78 4.71 -7.08 -15.95
CA MET A 78 5.88 -6.99 -16.83
C MET A 78 6.86 -8.13 -16.59
N PHE A 79 7.63 -8.52 -17.60
CA PHE A 79 8.75 -9.44 -17.44
C PHE A 79 10.04 -8.66 -17.24
N ALA A 80 10.93 -9.19 -16.40
CA ALA A 80 12.23 -8.59 -16.17
C ALA A 80 13.33 -9.65 -16.14
N ARG A 81 14.50 -9.27 -16.67
CA ARG A 81 15.77 -9.97 -16.48
C ARG A 81 16.62 -9.11 -15.55
N ALA A 82 16.93 -9.65 -14.38
CA ALA A 82 17.71 -8.99 -13.35
C ALA A 82 19.12 -9.60 -13.28
N THR A 83 20.13 -8.73 -13.25
CA THR A 83 21.52 -9.11 -12.96
C THR A 83 21.83 -8.72 -11.54
N PHE A 84 22.39 -9.64 -10.76
CA PHE A 84 22.64 -9.50 -9.34
C PHE A 84 24.14 -9.46 -9.07
N ASN A 85 24.53 -8.58 -8.15
CA ASN A 85 25.86 -8.62 -7.57
C ASN A 85 25.95 -9.80 -6.58
N PRO A 86 26.87 -10.76 -6.77
CA PRO A 86 26.94 -11.95 -5.92
C PRO A 86 27.38 -11.67 -4.48
N ALA A 87 27.95 -10.50 -4.19
CA ALA A 87 28.42 -10.14 -2.85
C ALA A 87 27.30 -9.65 -1.93
N ASN A 88 26.34 -8.87 -2.47
CA ASN A 88 25.27 -8.25 -1.68
C ASN A 88 23.85 -8.58 -2.18
N GLY A 89 23.73 -9.22 -3.35
CA GLY A 89 22.47 -9.58 -3.99
C GLY A 89 21.62 -8.41 -4.45
N HIS A 90 22.19 -7.21 -4.56
CA HIS A 90 21.49 -6.10 -5.18
C HIS A 90 21.38 -6.33 -6.69
N ILE A 91 20.27 -5.90 -7.27
CA ILE A 91 20.09 -5.84 -8.72
C ILE A 91 20.98 -4.72 -9.25
N THR A 92 22.00 -5.07 -10.03
CA THR A 92 22.92 -4.12 -10.68
C THR A 92 22.48 -3.74 -12.08
N GLN A 93 21.55 -4.48 -12.69
CA GLN A 93 20.94 -4.15 -13.98
C GLN A 93 19.57 -4.81 -14.07
N LEU A 94 18.58 -4.05 -14.54
CA LEU A 94 17.21 -4.53 -14.71
C LEU A 94 16.74 -4.29 -16.15
N GLU A 95 16.45 -5.36 -16.87
CA GLU A 95 15.98 -5.28 -18.26
C GLU A 95 14.49 -5.64 -18.32
N LEU A 96 13.66 -4.71 -18.78
CA LEU A 96 12.20 -4.82 -18.77
C LEU A 96 11.66 -5.23 -20.14
N SER A 97 10.57 -5.99 -20.13
CA SER A 97 9.84 -6.40 -21.33
C SER A 97 8.34 -6.47 -21.06
N SER A 98 7.52 -6.10 -22.04
CA SER A 98 6.07 -6.36 -22.04
C SER A 98 5.73 -7.79 -22.50
N LEU A 99 6.67 -8.45 -23.18
CA LEU A 99 6.55 -9.83 -23.66
C LEU A 99 7.33 -10.78 -22.76
N ALA A 100 6.91 -12.04 -22.72
CA ALA A 100 7.62 -13.08 -21.98
C ALA A 100 9.09 -13.16 -22.40
N VAL A 101 9.97 -13.16 -21.40
CA VAL A 101 11.42 -13.28 -21.57
C VAL A 101 11.79 -14.76 -21.40
N PRO A 102 12.71 -15.32 -22.22
CA PRO A 102 13.21 -16.69 -22.01
C PRO A 102 13.74 -16.87 -20.59
N PRO A 103 13.47 -18.00 -19.94
CA PRO A 103 13.97 -18.25 -18.59
C PRO A 103 15.50 -18.33 -18.60
N GLU A 104 16.15 -17.43 -17.85
CA GLU A 104 17.58 -17.46 -17.58
C GLU A 104 17.81 -17.53 -16.06
N GLY A 105 18.66 -18.46 -15.64
CA GLY A 105 18.96 -18.69 -14.23
C GLY A 105 17.76 -19.09 -13.38
N ASP A 106 17.92 -19.01 -12.06
CA ASP A 106 16.86 -19.31 -11.10
C ASP A 106 16.85 -18.25 -9.99
N LEU A 107 15.69 -17.64 -9.72
CA LEU A 107 15.50 -16.71 -8.60
C LEU A 107 15.80 -17.37 -7.25
N ASN A 108 15.65 -18.70 -7.13
CA ASN A 108 16.03 -19.41 -5.90
C ASN A 108 17.53 -19.29 -5.58
N SER A 109 18.39 -19.16 -6.61
CA SER A 109 19.84 -19.03 -6.41
C SER A 109 20.25 -17.72 -5.72
N VAL A 110 19.41 -16.68 -5.85
CA VAL A 110 19.61 -15.35 -5.25
C VAL A 110 18.71 -15.11 -4.04
N ARG A 111 17.81 -16.05 -3.71
CA ARG A 111 16.82 -15.91 -2.63
C ARG A 111 17.41 -15.61 -1.26
N ARG A 112 18.65 -16.03 -1.00
CA ARG A 112 19.39 -15.66 0.22
C ARG A 112 19.57 -14.14 0.42
N PHE A 113 19.39 -13.36 -0.63
CA PHE A 113 19.47 -11.90 -0.62
C PHE A 113 18.11 -11.20 -0.69
N ALA A 114 17.01 -11.95 -0.69
CA ALA A 114 15.66 -11.37 -0.71
C ALA A 114 15.41 -10.62 0.61
N VAL A 115 15.05 -9.34 0.51
CA VAL A 115 14.80 -8.44 1.65
C VAL A 115 13.38 -8.63 2.20
N ALA A 116 12.47 -9.14 1.37
CA ALA A 116 11.23 -9.77 1.79
C ALA A 116 11.30 -11.23 1.35
N ALA A 117 11.65 -12.12 2.27
CA ALA A 117 11.52 -13.55 2.04
C ALA A 117 10.04 -13.91 2.23
N SER A 118 9.34 -14.23 1.14
CA SER A 118 8.08 -14.95 1.24
C SER A 118 8.33 -16.23 2.06
N PRO A 119 7.58 -16.50 3.15
CA PRO A 119 7.84 -17.65 4.00
C PRO A 119 7.90 -18.93 3.16
N GLN A 120 8.90 -19.77 3.43
CA GLN A 120 9.25 -20.93 2.61
C GLN A 120 8.19 -22.04 2.61
N LYS A 121 7.03 -21.85 3.25
CA LYS A 121 5.90 -22.75 3.12
C LYS A 121 5.17 -22.41 1.82
N PRO A 122 5.18 -23.31 0.82
CA PRO A 122 4.21 -23.22 -0.27
C PRO A 122 2.84 -23.06 0.38
N ASN A 123 2.05 -22.10 -0.11
CA ASN A 123 0.66 -22.00 0.31
C ASN A 123 0.03 -23.40 0.09
N PRO A 124 -0.45 -24.08 1.15
CA PRO A 124 -1.06 -25.41 0.99
C PRO A 124 -2.24 -25.37 -0.01
N ASP A 125 -2.82 -24.19 -0.24
CA ASP A 125 -3.89 -23.96 -1.21
C ASP A 125 -3.41 -23.89 -2.68
N LEU A 126 -2.09 -23.87 -2.93
CA LEU A 126 -1.49 -23.89 -4.28
C LEU A 126 -0.81 -25.23 -4.62
N ALA A 127 -0.84 -26.21 -3.71
CA ALA A 127 -0.42 -27.57 -4.05
C ALA A 127 -1.45 -28.16 -5.03
N PRO A 128 -1.04 -28.75 -6.17
CA PRO A 128 -1.97 -29.45 -7.03
C PRO A 128 -2.69 -30.53 -6.20
N PRO A 129 -4.02 -30.64 -6.28
CA PRO A 129 -4.77 -31.63 -5.51
C PRO A 129 -4.21 -33.01 -5.87
N THR A 130 -3.77 -33.75 -4.85
CA THR A 130 -3.32 -35.13 -5.03
C THR A 130 -4.49 -35.91 -5.62
N PRO A 131 -4.36 -36.54 -6.80
CA PRO A 131 -5.44 -37.33 -7.37
C PRO A 131 -5.67 -38.54 -6.47
N GLY A 132 -6.79 -38.58 -5.74
CA GLY A 132 -7.16 -39.80 -5.01
C GLY A 132 -8.07 -39.67 -3.80
N THR A 133 -8.41 -38.48 -3.29
CA THR A 133 -9.34 -38.42 -2.14
C THR A 133 -10.75 -38.06 -2.59
N THR A 134 -11.52 -39.09 -2.91
CA THR A 134 -12.95 -39.04 -3.18
C THR A 134 -13.68 -38.63 -1.89
N ARG A 135 -14.32 -37.45 -1.87
CA ARG A 135 -15.45 -37.19 -0.95
C ARG A 135 -16.73 -37.05 -1.75
N THR A 136 -17.47 -38.14 -1.71
CA THR A 136 -18.85 -38.30 -2.15
C THR A 136 -19.76 -37.32 -1.40
N GLY A 137 -20.59 -36.55 -2.10
CA GLY A 137 -21.64 -35.76 -1.45
C GLY A 137 -22.18 -34.56 -2.25
N THR A 138 -22.97 -34.86 -3.28
CA THR A 138 -24.10 -34.03 -3.77
C THR A 138 -23.80 -32.74 -4.53
N LEU A 139 -24.04 -32.81 -5.84
CA LEU A 139 -24.00 -31.70 -6.79
C LEU A 139 -25.28 -30.86 -6.70
N LEU A 140 -25.16 -29.53 -6.64
CA LEU A 140 -25.67 -28.58 -7.65
C LEU A 140 -25.52 -27.12 -7.19
N SER A 141 -24.65 -26.39 -7.91
CA SER A 141 -24.71 -24.94 -8.19
C SER A 141 -24.41 -23.92 -7.08
N ALA A 142 -23.14 -23.75 -6.72
CA ALA A 142 -22.52 -22.42 -6.57
C ALA A 142 -20.99 -22.53 -6.73
N LEU A 143 -20.43 -21.73 -7.65
CA LEU A 143 -19.04 -21.71 -8.09
C LEU A 143 -18.02 -21.67 -6.93
N SER A 144 -17.14 -22.68 -6.86
CA SER A 144 -15.91 -22.83 -6.05
C SER A 144 -15.61 -21.77 -4.99
N ARG A 145 -16.43 -21.66 -3.95
CA ARG A 145 -16.00 -21.08 -2.67
C ARG A 145 -15.43 -22.22 -1.84
N GLU A 146 -14.15 -22.14 -1.47
CA GLU A 146 -13.62 -22.97 -0.39
C GLU A 146 -14.60 -22.94 0.79
N PRO A 147 -14.95 -24.08 1.40
CA PRO A 147 -15.92 -24.12 2.49
C PRO A 147 -15.46 -23.17 3.60
N LEU A 148 -16.37 -22.27 4.01
CA LEU A 148 -16.12 -21.33 5.10
C LEU A 148 -15.81 -22.12 6.37
N SER A 149 -14.55 -22.03 6.81
CA SER A 149 -13.99 -22.94 7.82
C SER A 149 -14.05 -22.37 9.24
N GLY A 150 -14.46 -21.11 9.40
CA GLY A 150 -14.36 -20.38 10.67
C GLY A 150 -12.93 -19.94 11.02
N LYS A 151 -11.95 -20.22 10.13
CA LYS A 151 -10.54 -19.85 10.29
C LYS A 151 -10.40 -18.34 10.57
N PRO A 152 -9.52 -17.92 11.50
CA PRO A 152 -9.27 -16.51 11.75
C PRO A 152 -8.58 -15.85 10.55
N VAL A 153 -9.17 -14.75 10.09
CA VAL A 153 -8.70 -13.89 9.00
C VAL A 153 -8.28 -12.55 9.59
N LEU A 154 -7.11 -12.05 9.19
CA LEU A 154 -6.66 -10.71 9.57
C LEU A 154 -7.25 -9.69 8.58
N VAL A 155 -8.16 -8.84 9.07
CA VAL A 155 -8.84 -7.85 8.25
C VAL A 155 -8.28 -6.46 8.54
N THR A 156 -7.73 -5.81 7.53
CA THR A 156 -7.25 -4.42 7.60
C THR A 156 -8.30 -3.52 6.99
N PHE A 157 -8.89 -2.64 7.78
CA PHE A 157 -9.74 -1.57 7.29
C PHE A 157 -8.91 -0.32 7.12
N THR A 158 -8.93 0.27 5.93
CA THR A 158 -8.38 1.58 5.65
C THR A 158 -9.50 2.45 5.10
N VAL A 159 -9.72 3.62 5.70
CA VAL A 159 -10.76 4.56 5.24
C VAL A 159 -10.14 5.90 4.91
N GLN A 160 -10.47 6.40 3.74
CA GLN A 160 -10.23 7.79 3.35
C GLN A 160 -11.43 8.63 3.80
N VAL A 161 -11.16 9.69 4.57
CA VAL A 161 -12.18 10.61 5.09
C VAL A 161 -12.18 11.93 4.30
N PRO A 162 -13.28 12.71 4.31
CA PRO A 162 -13.32 13.97 3.57
C PRO A 162 -12.40 15.01 4.22
N PRO A 163 -11.87 15.99 3.45
CA PRO A 163 -10.96 17.02 3.96
C PRO A 163 -11.54 17.91 5.07
N SER A 164 -12.85 17.94 5.24
CA SER A 164 -13.59 18.57 6.33
C SER A 164 -13.38 17.90 7.69
N THR A 165 -12.86 16.66 7.72
CA THR A 165 -12.58 15.91 8.94
C THR A 165 -11.39 16.50 9.69
N ARG A 166 -11.60 17.00 10.90
CA ARG A 166 -10.53 17.66 11.66
C ARG A 166 -9.48 16.63 12.11
N PHE A 167 -8.24 17.08 12.27
CA PHE A 167 -7.14 16.22 12.74
C PHE A 167 -7.39 15.59 14.12
N SER A 168 -8.15 16.27 14.98
CA SER A 168 -8.52 15.78 16.31
C SER A 168 -9.69 14.80 16.32
N ASP A 169 -10.42 14.66 15.22
CA ASP A 169 -11.65 13.88 15.21
C ASP A 169 -11.30 12.38 15.24
N PRO A 170 -11.91 11.60 16.16
CA PRO A 170 -11.79 10.15 16.11
C PRO A 170 -12.68 9.59 14.99
N VAL A 171 -12.27 8.46 14.42
CA VAL A 171 -13.09 7.69 13.47
C VAL A 171 -13.31 6.29 14.01
N TYR A 172 -14.53 5.80 13.88
CA TYR A 172 -14.95 4.49 14.36
C TYR A 172 -15.67 3.71 13.27
N ILE A 173 -15.67 2.39 13.41
CA ILE A 173 -16.55 1.47 12.69
C ILE A 173 -17.66 1.06 13.65
N SER A 174 -18.91 1.28 13.25
CA SER A 174 -20.12 0.80 13.90
C SER A 174 -20.66 -0.39 13.12
N THR A 175 -21.06 -1.47 13.80
CA THR A 175 -21.56 -2.69 13.14
C THR A 175 -22.94 -3.09 13.65
N ASP A 176 -23.69 -3.84 12.85
CA ASP A 176 -24.93 -4.50 13.28
C ASP A 176 -24.71 -5.46 14.46
N LEU A 177 -23.59 -6.20 14.47
CA LEU A 177 -23.19 -7.09 15.57
C LEU A 177 -22.96 -6.34 16.90
N SER A 178 -22.62 -5.06 16.84
CA SER A 178 -22.45 -4.19 18.01
C SER A 178 -23.73 -3.44 18.41
N GLY A 179 -24.87 -3.75 17.78
CA GLY A 179 -26.13 -3.01 17.97
C GLY A 179 -26.05 -1.58 17.44
N TRP A 180 -25.25 -1.33 16.41
CA TRP A 180 -24.96 0.00 15.88
C TRP A 180 -24.38 0.96 16.93
N ASN A 181 -23.50 0.50 17.82
CA ASN A 181 -22.78 1.40 18.71
C ASN A 181 -21.80 2.28 17.89
N PRO A 182 -21.97 3.63 17.88
CA PRO A 182 -21.15 4.51 17.05
C PRO A 182 -19.67 4.55 17.47
N GLN A 183 -19.33 4.04 18.66
CA GLN A 183 -17.96 3.99 19.18
C GLN A 183 -17.41 2.56 19.30
N ALA A 184 -18.01 1.57 18.60
CA ALA A 184 -17.68 0.16 18.77
C ALA A 184 -16.21 -0.18 18.46
N VAL A 185 -15.68 0.29 17.32
CA VAL A 185 -14.32 -0.03 16.86
C VAL A 185 -13.60 1.25 16.50
N ARG A 186 -12.70 1.72 17.37
CA ARG A 186 -11.86 2.90 17.10
C ARG A 186 -10.79 2.58 16.04
N MET A 187 -10.56 3.53 15.13
CA MET A 187 -9.50 3.49 14.13
C MET A 187 -8.37 4.47 14.48
N ASP A 188 -7.16 4.14 14.05
CA ASP A 188 -5.96 4.96 14.24
C ASP A 188 -5.70 5.79 12.98
N ARG A 189 -5.48 7.09 13.15
CA ARG A 189 -5.12 7.98 12.04
C ARG A 189 -3.69 7.66 11.59
N ILE A 190 -3.49 7.45 10.29
CA ILE A 190 -2.17 7.15 9.70
C ILE A 190 -1.62 8.31 8.86
N ASP A 191 -2.48 9.21 8.37
CA ASP A 191 -2.07 10.47 7.72
C ASP A 191 -3.17 11.56 7.81
N ALA A 192 -3.10 12.57 6.93
CA ALA A 192 -4.05 13.68 6.90
C ALA A 192 -5.49 13.28 6.55
N LEU A 193 -5.71 12.21 5.79
CA LEU A 193 -7.02 11.80 5.30
C LEU A 193 -7.32 10.32 5.51
N HIS A 194 -6.39 9.53 6.06
CA HIS A 194 -6.58 8.09 6.22
C HIS A 194 -6.54 7.65 7.67
N TYR A 195 -7.46 6.74 7.99
CA TYR A 195 -7.52 6.00 9.24
C TYR A 195 -7.44 4.51 8.95
N ARG A 196 -6.83 3.75 9.87
CA ARG A 196 -6.63 2.32 9.73
C ARG A 196 -6.94 1.58 11.03
N VAL A 197 -7.49 0.38 10.90
CA VAL A 197 -7.59 -0.57 12.02
C VAL A 197 -7.44 -2.01 11.52
N VAL A 198 -6.84 -2.86 12.34
CA VAL A 198 -6.72 -4.29 12.05
C VAL A 198 -7.57 -5.09 13.04
N ARG A 199 -8.34 -6.05 12.54
CA ARG A 199 -9.20 -6.93 13.34
C ARG A 199 -9.05 -8.38 12.90
N ARG A 200 -9.16 -9.31 13.83
CA ARG A 200 -9.23 -10.75 13.53
C ARG A 200 -10.69 -11.16 13.50
N LEU A 201 -11.16 -11.63 12.35
CA LEU A 201 -12.54 -12.06 12.13
C LEU A 201 -12.55 -13.49 11.59
N SER A 202 -13.54 -14.30 11.97
CA SER A 202 -13.65 -15.67 11.46
C SER A 202 -14.16 -15.69 10.03
N SER A 203 -13.62 -16.58 9.20
CA SER A 203 -14.19 -16.83 7.87
C SER A 203 -15.65 -17.31 8.00
N GLY A 204 -16.49 -16.83 7.10
CA GLY A 204 -17.94 -16.96 7.14
C GLY A 204 -18.67 -15.91 7.96
N THR A 205 -17.96 -15.00 8.63
CA THR A 205 -18.61 -13.84 9.24
C THR A 205 -19.17 -12.95 8.14
N VAL A 206 -20.47 -12.65 8.24
CA VAL A 206 -21.17 -11.67 7.42
C VAL A 206 -21.73 -10.62 8.37
N PHE A 207 -21.47 -9.35 8.08
CA PHE A 207 -21.97 -8.26 8.89
C PHE A 207 -22.10 -6.97 8.08
N TYR A 208 -22.87 -6.06 8.64
CA TYR A 208 -23.05 -4.72 8.09
C TYR A 208 -22.33 -3.71 8.96
N TYR A 209 -21.78 -2.67 8.34
CA TYR A 209 -21.03 -1.66 9.07
C TYR A 209 -21.14 -0.28 8.43
N ARG A 210 -20.81 0.73 9.23
CA ARG A 210 -20.70 2.14 8.83
C ARG A 210 -19.55 2.82 9.55
N TYR A 211 -18.97 3.83 8.91
CA TYR A 211 -18.03 4.74 9.57
C TYR A 211 -18.76 5.86 10.31
N THR A 212 -18.23 6.27 11.47
CA THR A 212 -18.75 7.42 12.23
C THR A 212 -17.62 8.19 12.91
N ARG A 213 -17.90 9.43 13.33
CA ARG A 213 -17.01 10.20 14.23
C ARG A 213 -17.36 10.09 15.72
N GLY A 214 -18.03 9.00 16.11
CA GLY A 214 -18.36 8.68 17.51
C GLY A 214 -19.81 8.98 17.90
N SER A 215 -20.65 9.44 16.98
CA SER A 215 -22.10 9.55 17.17
C SER A 215 -22.87 9.16 15.90
N GLN A 216 -24.15 8.82 16.05
CA GLN A 216 -25.04 8.53 14.91
C GLN A 216 -25.28 9.74 14.00
N ALA A 217 -25.28 10.95 14.57
CA ALA A 217 -25.41 12.19 13.79
C ALA A 217 -24.21 12.39 12.85
N THR A 218 -23.04 11.90 13.23
CA THR A 218 -21.79 11.95 12.47
C THR A 218 -21.52 10.67 11.66
N ALA A 219 -22.53 9.84 11.41
CA ALA A 219 -22.37 8.66 10.58
C ALA A 219 -22.10 9.05 9.12
N GLU A 220 -21.39 8.21 8.39
CA GLU A 220 -21.12 8.43 6.97
C GLU A 220 -22.41 8.60 6.16
N ARG A 221 -22.33 9.44 5.13
CA ARG A 221 -23.36 9.64 4.12
C ARG A 221 -22.83 9.23 2.75
N GLY A 222 -23.75 8.93 1.84
CA GLY A 222 -23.44 8.67 0.44
C GLY A 222 -22.83 9.88 -0.24
N GLU A 223 -22.38 9.71 -1.48
CA GLU A 223 -21.80 10.78 -2.31
C GLU A 223 -22.79 11.94 -2.54
N ASN A 224 -24.09 11.65 -2.57
CA ASN A 224 -25.15 12.66 -2.65
C ASN A 224 -25.47 13.33 -1.29
N GLY A 225 -24.71 13.00 -0.24
CA GLY A 225 -24.89 13.47 1.14
C GLY A 225 -26.13 12.94 1.86
N MET A 226 -26.90 12.04 1.22
CA MET A 226 -28.03 11.36 1.84
C MET A 226 -27.57 10.13 2.63
N GLU A 227 -28.42 9.65 3.54
CA GLU A 227 -28.15 8.40 4.23
C GLU A 227 -28.18 7.21 3.25
N GLY A 228 -27.03 6.56 3.08
CA GLY A 228 -26.89 5.36 2.26
C GLY A 228 -27.15 4.07 3.06
N ALA A 229 -27.34 2.96 2.36
CA ALA A 229 -27.36 1.64 3.00
C ALA A 229 -26.03 1.35 3.73
N PRO A 230 -26.05 0.67 4.88
CA PRO A 230 -24.81 0.20 5.51
C PRO A 230 -23.96 -0.65 4.55
N ARG A 231 -22.64 -0.59 4.72
CA ARG A 231 -21.70 -1.39 3.95
C ARG A 231 -21.83 -2.85 4.35
N HIS A 232 -21.76 -3.75 3.38
CA HIS A 232 -21.78 -5.20 3.61
C HIS A 232 -20.37 -5.78 3.49
N LEU A 233 -19.96 -6.62 4.45
CA LEU A 233 -18.72 -7.37 4.36
C LEU A 233 -18.94 -8.85 4.66
N GLU A 234 -18.49 -9.68 3.74
CA GLU A 234 -18.36 -11.14 3.90
C GLU A 234 -16.88 -11.49 4.03
N ILE A 235 -16.52 -12.23 5.09
CA ILE A 235 -15.17 -12.72 5.31
C ILE A 235 -15.04 -14.10 4.69
N LEU A 236 -14.30 -14.21 3.58
CA LEU A 236 -14.02 -15.48 2.93
C LEU A 236 -12.89 -16.23 3.65
N ASN A 237 -12.64 -17.48 3.24
CA ASN A 237 -11.57 -18.31 3.80
C ASN A 237 -10.19 -17.85 3.29
N LEU A 238 -9.69 -16.72 3.82
CA LEU A 238 -8.43 -16.08 3.47
C LEU A 238 -7.55 -15.95 4.72
N ASP A 239 -6.24 -15.74 4.56
CA ASP A 239 -5.37 -15.37 5.70
C ASP A 239 -5.48 -13.89 6.05
N VAL A 240 -5.50 -13.04 5.03
CA VAL A 240 -5.55 -11.59 5.13
C VAL A 240 -6.63 -11.06 4.19
N LYS A 241 -7.35 -10.03 4.63
CA LYS A 241 -8.32 -9.30 3.84
C LYS A 241 -8.11 -7.80 4.03
N ASP A 242 -7.75 -7.10 2.96
CA ASP A 242 -7.77 -5.65 2.97
C ASP A 242 -9.15 -5.14 2.56
N LYS A 243 -9.57 -4.07 3.24
CA LYS A 243 -10.82 -3.38 2.99
C LYS A 243 -10.58 -1.88 2.97
N ASP A 244 -10.48 -1.36 1.75
CA ASP A 244 -10.38 0.07 1.50
C ASP A 244 -11.77 0.66 1.24
N ASP A 245 -12.04 1.81 1.86
CA ASP A 245 -13.29 2.52 1.78
C ASP A 245 -13.05 4.04 1.70
N VAL A 246 -14.04 4.76 1.17
CA VAL A 246 -14.06 6.23 1.12
C VAL A 246 -15.34 6.72 1.75
N VAL A 247 -15.23 7.66 2.69
CA VAL A 247 -16.34 8.44 3.23
C VAL A 247 -16.40 9.76 2.46
N TYR A 248 -17.54 10.03 1.82
CA TYR A 248 -17.74 11.26 1.06
C TYR A 248 -18.16 12.42 1.96
N HIS A 249 -19.09 12.16 2.87
CA HIS A 249 -19.69 13.16 3.75
C HIS A 249 -19.99 12.58 5.12
N TRP A 250 -19.98 13.44 6.14
CA TRP A 250 -20.51 13.12 7.46
C TRP A 250 -21.94 13.61 7.61
N GLY A 251 -22.73 12.94 8.44
CA GLY A 251 -24.16 13.26 8.60
C GLY A 251 -24.47 14.63 9.20
N ASP A 252 -23.47 15.27 9.83
CA ASP A 252 -23.54 16.62 10.38
C ASP A 252 -22.97 17.69 9.43
N GLU A 253 -22.47 17.30 8.26
CA GLU A 253 -22.07 18.26 7.23
C GLU A 253 -23.29 18.84 6.54
N GLN A 254 -23.43 20.17 6.59
CA GLN A 254 -24.37 20.87 5.73
C GLN A 254 -23.84 20.83 4.30
N LEU A 255 -24.53 20.11 3.43
CA LEU A 255 -24.32 20.20 1.98
C LEU A 255 -24.56 21.66 1.59
N ASN A 256 -23.54 22.34 1.07
CA ASN A 256 -23.65 23.71 0.57
C ASN A 256 -24.65 23.75 -0.61
N GLY A 257 -25.93 23.97 -0.32
CA GLY A 257 -26.98 24.21 -1.31
C GLY A 257 -28.33 23.57 -1.00
N GLN A 258 -29.10 24.20 -0.08
CA GLN A 258 -30.53 23.97 0.24
C GLN A 258 -30.87 22.61 0.92
N ALA A 259 -31.68 22.52 1.97
CA ALA A 259 -32.70 23.42 2.49
C ALA A 259 -32.67 23.46 4.02
N GLY A 260 -33.01 24.62 4.59
CA GLY A 260 -33.42 24.72 5.99
C GLY A 260 -34.53 23.72 6.28
N SER A 261 -34.55 23.18 7.49
CA SER A 261 -35.59 22.27 7.96
C SER A 261 -36.98 22.84 7.63
N PRO A 262 -37.81 22.20 6.79
CA PRO A 262 -39.17 22.67 6.52
C PRO A 262 -40.14 22.40 7.69
N LEU A 263 -39.65 22.11 8.90
CA LEU A 263 -40.47 21.84 10.08
C LEU A 263 -40.16 22.73 11.29
N ALA A 264 -39.33 23.77 11.14
CA ALA A 264 -39.25 24.82 12.15
C ALA A 264 -40.42 25.81 11.95
N VAL A 265 -41.65 25.35 12.19
CA VAL A 265 -42.75 26.28 12.46
C VAL A 265 -42.37 27.00 13.76
N PRO A 266 -42.23 28.34 13.76
CA PRO A 266 -41.90 29.08 14.97
C PRO A 266 -43.05 28.88 15.96
N THR A 267 -42.83 28.09 17.00
CA THR A 267 -43.70 28.15 18.17
C THR A 267 -43.24 29.31 19.05
N PRO A 268 -44.17 30.04 19.69
CA PRO A 268 -43.88 31.26 20.45
C PRO A 268 -43.00 31.08 21.71
N TYR A 269 -42.41 29.89 21.94
CA TYR A 269 -41.65 29.55 23.14
C TYR A 269 -40.13 29.36 22.93
N ASN A 270 -39.58 29.64 21.74
CA ASN A 270 -38.13 29.54 21.51
C ASN A 270 -37.48 30.91 21.22
N PRO A 271 -37.10 31.69 22.26
CA PRO A 271 -36.46 32.98 22.07
C PRO A 271 -34.96 32.84 21.74
N ASN A 272 -34.65 32.94 20.44
CA ASN A 272 -33.46 33.57 19.84
C ASN A 272 -32.04 32.94 20.03
N PRO A 273 -31.30 32.61 18.95
CA PRO A 273 -29.86 32.37 18.98
C PRO A 273 -28.99 33.51 18.40
N PHE A 274 -29.55 34.63 17.92
CA PHE A 274 -28.76 35.70 17.31
C PHE A 274 -28.16 36.65 18.35
N GLY A 275 -27.03 36.23 18.92
CA GLY A 275 -26.29 36.96 19.96
C GLY A 275 -25.28 37.99 19.46
N ASN A 276 -25.48 38.69 18.33
CA ASN A 276 -24.50 39.69 17.87
C ASN A 276 -25.09 40.79 16.97
N LEU A 277 -25.99 41.62 17.51
CA LEU A 277 -26.33 42.90 16.90
C LEU A 277 -25.97 44.05 17.85
N PRO A 278 -25.40 45.16 17.34
CA PRO A 278 -24.99 46.31 18.17
C PRO A 278 -26.19 46.95 18.88
N PRO A 279 -25.98 47.59 20.05
CA PRO A 279 -27.06 48.15 20.84
C PRO A 279 -27.71 49.33 20.09
N ASN A 280 -28.98 49.19 19.72
CA ASN A 280 -29.75 50.28 19.13
C ASN A 280 -30.39 51.13 20.24
N PRO A 281 -30.42 52.47 20.13
CA PRO A 281 -30.72 53.37 21.24
C PRO A 281 -32.22 53.46 21.55
N HIS A 282 -32.49 53.81 22.81
CA HIS A 282 -33.76 53.93 23.51
C HIS A 282 -35.01 54.22 22.67
N ARG A 283 -36.06 53.39 22.85
CA ARG A 283 -37.44 53.75 22.52
C ARG A 283 -38.21 54.10 23.81
N PRO A 284 -39.00 55.19 23.85
CA PRO A 284 -39.72 55.61 25.04
C PRO A 284 -40.85 54.64 25.41
N GLN A 285 -41.05 54.40 26.71
CA GLN A 285 -42.18 53.63 27.24
C GLN A 285 -43.50 54.42 27.10
N PRO A 286 -44.61 53.77 26.68
CA PRO A 286 -45.94 54.39 26.77
C PRO A 286 -46.48 54.30 28.21
N THR A 287 -46.94 55.43 28.73
CA THR A 287 -47.66 55.57 30.00
C THR A 287 -49.00 54.82 29.96
N PRO A 288 -49.44 54.20 31.07
CA PRO A 288 -50.70 53.46 31.10
C PRO A 288 -51.90 54.41 31.27
N PRO A 289 -53.06 54.09 30.66
CA PRO A 289 -54.27 54.88 30.83
C PRO A 289 -54.94 54.60 32.19
N HIS A 290 -55.56 55.64 32.73
CA HIS A 290 -56.34 55.68 33.98
C HIS A 290 -57.61 54.82 33.95
#